data_AF-A0A0N1B053-F1
#
_entry.id   AF-A0A0N1B053-F1
#
_cell.length_a   1.000
_cell.length_b   1.000
_cell.length_c   1.000
_cell.angle_alpha   90.00
_cell.angle_beta   90.00
_cell.angle_gamma   90.00
#
_symmetry.space_group_name_H-M   'P 1'
#
loop_
_entity.id
_entity.type
_entity.pdbx_description
1 polymer ?
#
loop_
_entity_poly.entity_id
_entity_poly.type
_entity_poly.pdbx_seq_one_letter_code
_entity_poly.pdbx_strand_id
1 'polypeptide(L)'
;MTRLLNWLWNRALLYALLVAVAAFLALAWPGAGQMMQLLDSENRSYAEITGELQAGFAAQQQALPQRVAAAKALPSGTLEQHIAQRQRALEAAEKRRDAAESGWFSAYRPSQIIARSRADIEIAAMTSELAALGSIAAPRKSIEQAQGFFAANPTMPTAGAITAARTRCAAARQRLEAFKAQWRIEQGLREVIRQERTELAEAAAQSCELADTLQTRRDAALAARQQMAAAQAALAAVQAEPLAENLIGDAGRVTLRDILIEAFTWLIAATLIPFAYRVIAYHVLAPMAARWPPMRFGAAGTAPPTPGNEKSAVSATITLGPDDEALVRQDYLQSSSLTGAKRTRWLLDWGHPLTSFASGMRFLTAVRGAGERVTVSAVKDPFAELAVLAVPEGAACVLRPSALAGVVQSAGQPLRITSHWRIFSLPALLTWQWRYLAFHGPARLVVKGGRGVRIEPAARGRIVGEGQLIGFSAGLAYAVIRSETFWPYFFGREVLLKDRLEAGDGVVLIEEAPLAGRSGIRRGFEGMADAVLKLGGI
;
A
#
# COMPACT_ATOMS: atom_id res chain seq x y z
N MET A 1 -28.35 26.89 2.18
CA MET A 1 -28.83 25.55 1.79
C MET A 1 -28.47 25.19 0.35
N THR A 2 -28.76 26.02 -0.66
CA THR A 2 -28.50 25.74 -2.09
C THR A 2 -27.09 25.28 -2.45
N ARG A 3 -26.03 25.86 -1.85
CA ARG A 3 -24.64 25.42 -2.09
C ARG A 3 -24.31 24.03 -1.51
N LEU A 4 -24.95 23.66 -0.41
CA LEU A 4 -24.76 22.35 0.24
C LEU A 4 -25.55 21.29 -0.54
N LEU A 5 -26.74 21.64 -1.00
CA LEU A 5 -27.55 20.85 -1.92
C LEU A 5 -26.82 20.61 -3.24
N ASN A 6 -26.25 21.64 -3.88
CA ASN A 6 -25.48 21.46 -5.13
C ASN A 6 -24.22 20.62 -4.95
N TRP A 7 -23.58 20.68 -3.78
CA TRP A 7 -22.40 19.88 -3.50
C TRP A 7 -22.74 18.41 -3.24
N LEU A 8 -23.81 18.15 -2.49
CA LEU A 8 -24.38 16.80 -2.33
C LEU A 8 -24.90 16.28 -3.67
N TRP A 9 -25.56 17.11 -4.46
CA TRP A 9 -26.07 16.78 -5.78
C TRP A 9 -24.94 16.45 -6.74
N ASN A 10 -23.88 17.25 -6.81
CA ASN A 10 -22.73 16.94 -7.67
C ASN A 10 -22.00 15.64 -7.26
N ARG A 11 -21.96 15.32 -5.95
CA ARG A 11 -21.40 14.05 -5.47
C ARG A 11 -22.33 12.86 -5.69
N ALA A 12 -23.63 13.06 -5.52
CA ALA A 12 -24.66 12.07 -5.86
C ALA A 12 -24.72 11.82 -7.36
N LEU A 13 -24.49 12.85 -8.18
CA LEU A 13 -24.45 12.77 -9.64
C LEU A 13 -23.16 12.11 -10.10
N LEU A 14 -22.01 12.41 -9.47
CA LEU A 14 -20.78 11.64 -9.67
C LEU A 14 -20.95 10.16 -9.31
N TYR A 15 -21.61 9.87 -8.19
CA TYR A 15 -21.91 8.49 -7.79
C TYR A 15 -22.86 7.81 -8.78
N ALA A 16 -23.94 8.50 -9.17
CA ALA A 16 -24.88 8.00 -10.18
C ALA A 16 -24.20 7.79 -11.54
N LEU A 17 -23.23 8.64 -11.91
CA LEU A 17 -22.48 8.52 -13.16
C LEU A 17 -21.44 7.39 -13.09
N LEU A 18 -20.85 7.14 -11.91
CA LEU A 18 -19.96 6.00 -11.67
C LEU A 18 -20.74 4.68 -11.68
N VAL A 19 -21.92 4.66 -11.05
CA VAL A 19 -22.87 3.54 -11.11
C VAL A 19 -23.40 3.36 -12.54
N ALA A 20 -23.71 4.43 -13.26
CA ALA A 20 -24.15 4.38 -14.65
C ALA A 20 -23.04 3.92 -15.59
N VAL A 21 -21.78 4.30 -15.37
CA VAL A 21 -20.63 3.80 -16.11
C VAL A 21 -20.37 2.33 -15.79
N ALA A 22 -20.48 1.92 -14.53
CA ALA A 22 -20.40 0.51 -14.15
C ALA A 22 -21.55 -0.32 -14.75
N ALA A 23 -22.78 0.23 -14.75
CA ALA A 23 -23.94 -0.37 -15.38
C ALA A 23 -23.84 -0.38 -16.91
N PHE A 24 -23.32 0.68 -17.53
CA PHE A 24 -23.09 0.76 -18.97
C PHE A 24 -21.98 -0.18 -19.41
N LEU A 25 -20.91 -0.33 -18.64
CA LEU A 25 -19.87 -1.35 -18.85
C LEU A 25 -20.45 -2.78 -18.69
N ALA A 26 -21.44 -2.96 -17.81
CA ALA A 26 -22.17 -4.22 -17.66
C ALA A 26 -23.18 -4.49 -18.80
N LEU A 27 -23.81 -3.45 -19.36
CA LEU A 27 -24.83 -3.54 -20.42
C LEU A 27 -24.27 -3.53 -21.85
N ALA A 28 -23.17 -2.82 -22.10
CA ALA A 28 -22.51 -2.75 -23.41
C ALA A 28 -21.63 -3.99 -23.70
N TRP A 29 -21.53 -4.91 -22.74
CA TRP A 29 -20.84 -6.19 -22.92
C TRP A 29 -21.78 -7.21 -23.61
N PRO A 30 -21.32 -7.94 -24.65
CA PRO A 30 -22.14 -8.88 -25.44
C PRO A 30 -22.45 -10.19 -24.67
N GLY A 31 -23.02 -10.07 -23.48
CA GLY A 31 -23.43 -11.16 -22.58
C GLY A 31 -24.48 -10.75 -21.52
N ALA A 32 -24.97 -9.50 -21.54
CA ALA A 32 -25.86 -8.95 -20.50
C ALA A 32 -27.22 -9.67 -20.37
N GLY A 33 -27.75 -10.23 -21.47
CA GLY A 33 -29.01 -11.00 -21.44
C GLY A 33 -28.92 -12.32 -20.65
N GLN A 34 -27.76 -12.99 -20.69
CA GLN A 34 -27.50 -14.15 -19.82
C GLN A 34 -27.27 -13.72 -18.37
N MET A 35 -26.67 -12.55 -18.13
CA MET A 35 -26.42 -12.04 -16.78
C MET A 35 -27.71 -11.76 -16.00
N MET A 36 -28.79 -11.32 -16.65
CA MET A 36 -30.08 -11.07 -15.98
C MET A 36 -30.78 -12.37 -15.54
N GLN A 37 -30.68 -13.45 -16.32
CA GLN A 37 -31.13 -14.79 -15.92
C GLN A 37 -30.20 -15.42 -14.87
N LEU A 38 -28.91 -15.07 -14.90
CA LEU A 38 -27.92 -15.51 -13.92
C LEU A 38 -28.10 -14.83 -12.55
N LEU A 39 -28.45 -13.54 -12.49
CA LEU A 39 -28.72 -12.82 -11.25
C LEU A 39 -29.90 -13.42 -10.46
N ASP A 40 -30.92 -13.95 -11.16
CA ASP A 40 -32.06 -14.63 -10.53
C ASP A 40 -31.65 -16.01 -9.96
N SER A 41 -30.64 -16.66 -10.56
CA SER A 41 -30.04 -17.91 -10.06
C SER A 41 -28.93 -17.72 -9.00
N GLU A 42 -28.43 -16.50 -8.83
CA GLU A 42 -27.27 -16.15 -7.98
C GLU A 42 -27.67 -15.60 -6.59
N ASN A 43 -28.97 -15.49 -6.29
CA ASN A 43 -29.50 -15.12 -4.97
C ASN A 43 -29.57 -16.31 -3.98
N ARG A 44 -28.59 -17.22 -3.98
CA ARG A 44 -28.51 -18.26 -2.93
C ARG A 44 -27.90 -17.68 -1.67
N SER A 45 -28.50 -18.00 -0.52
CA SER A 45 -27.97 -17.52 0.76
C SER A 45 -26.66 -18.23 1.11
N TYR A 46 -25.76 -17.55 1.84
CA TYR A 46 -24.51 -18.15 2.33
C TYR A 46 -24.75 -19.46 3.10
N ALA A 47 -25.86 -19.55 3.83
CA ALA A 47 -26.27 -20.73 4.57
C ALA A 47 -26.59 -21.93 3.65
N GLU A 48 -27.20 -21.68 2.48
CA GLU A 48 -27.47 -22.73 1.49
C GLU A 48 -26.19 -23.23 0.84
N ILE A 49 -25.26 -22.32 0.51
CA ILE A 49 -23.97 -22.66 -0.11
C ILE A 49 -23.13 -23.52 0.84
N THR A 50 -23.02 -23.10 2.10
CA THR A 50 -22.29 -23.83 3.13
C THR A 50 -22.95 -25.17 3.44
N GLY A 51 -24.28 -25.23 3.51
CA GLY A 51 -25.02 -26.48 3.70
C GLY A 51 -24.80 -27.49 2.57
N GLU A 52 -24.80 -27.05 1.30
CA GLU A 52 -24.56 -27.91 0.15
C GLU A 52 -23.12 -28.44 0.09
N LEU A 53 -22.13 -27.59 0.44
CA LEU A 53 -20.72 -28.00 0.53
C LEU A 53 -20.48 -28.96 1.70
N GLN A 54 -21.10 -28.73 2.86
CA GLN A 54 -21.03 -29.64 4.00
C GLN A 54 -21.64 -31.00 3.68
N ALA A 55 -22.79 -31.03 3.01
CA ALA A 55 -23.41 -32.27 2.57
C ALA A 55 -22.53 -33.04 1.57
N GLY A 56 -21.92 -32.34 0.61
CA GLY A 56 -20.98 -32.93 -0.35
C GLY A 56 -19.72 -33.49 0.31
N PHE A 57 -19.14 -32.76 1.26
CA PHE A 57 -17.99 -33.21 2.06
C PHE A 57 -18.33 -34.46 2.88
N ALA A 58 -19.45 -34.43 3.62
CA ALA A 58 -19.89 -35.56 4.44
C ALA A 58 -20.14 -36.82 3.59
N ALA A 59 -20.72 -36.67 2.40
CA ALA A 59 -20.96 -37.78 1.48
C ALA A 59 -19.65 -38.43 1.01
N GLN A 60 -18.62 -37.65 0.66
CA GLN A 60 -17.30 -38.20 0.27
C GLN A 60 -16.59 -38.85 1.46
N GLN A 61 -16.65 -38.23 2.64
CA GLN A 61 -16.06 -38.76 3.87
C GLN A 61 -16.64 -40.13 4.24
N GLN A 62 -17.96 -40.32 4.06
CA GLN A 62 -18.62 -41.60 4.33
C GLN A 62 -18.35 -42.66 3.25
N ALA A 63 -18.19 -42.27 1.98
CA ALA A 63 -17.95 -43.19 0.88
C ALA A 63 -16.50 -43.73 0.85
N LEU A 64 -15.53 -42.95 1.32
CA LEU A 64 -14.11 -43.28 1.28
C LEU A 64 -13.75 -44.65 1.91
N PRO A 65 -14.16 -44.99 3.15
CA PRO A 65 -13.84 -46.29 3.74
C PRO A 65 -14.47 -47.46 2.98
N GLN A 66 -15.67 -47.28 2.40
CA GLN A 66 -16.32 -48.31 1.59
C GLN A 66 -15.55 -48.59 0.29
N ARG A 67 -15.04 -47.54 -0.38
CA ARG A 67 -14.21 -47.67 -1.58
C ARG A 67 -12.88 -48.36 -1.29
N VAL A 68 -12.21 -47.97 -0.20
CA VAL A 68 -10.96 -48.62 0.23
C VAL A 68 -11.20 -50.09 0.57
N ALA A 69 -12.29 -50.41 1.28
CA ALA A 69 -12.66 -51.79 1.59
C ALA A 69 -12.95 -52.62 0.32
N ALA A 70 -13.68 -52.06 -0.64
CA ALA A 70 -13.94 -52.72 -1.93
C ALA A 70 -12.63 -52.98 -2.71
N ALA A 71 -11.69 -52.04 -2.68
CA ALA A 71 -10.40 -52.20 -3.35
C ALA A 71 -9.51 -53.29 -2.74
N LYS A 72 -9.60 -53.52 -1.42
CA LYS A 72 -8.89 -54.64 -0.77
C LYS A 72 -9.30 -56.01 -1.31
N ALA A 73 -10.51 -56.12 -1.86
CA ALA A 73 -11.02 -57.37 -2.43
C ALA A 73 -10.57 -57.62 -3.89
N LEU A 74 -10.00 -56.61 -4.56
CA LEU A 74 -9.63 -56.72 -5.98
C LEU A 74 -8.37 -57.59 -6.21
N PRO A 75 -8.27 -58.31 -7.33
CA PRO A 75 -7.01 -58.90 -7.81
C PRO A 75 -5.97 -57.82 -8.16
N SER A 76 -4.66 -58.14 -8.07
CA SER A 76 -3.57 -57.18 -8.32
C SER A 76 -3.66 -56.51 -9.70
N GLY A 77 -3.89 -57.29 -10.76
CA GLY A 77 -3.99 -56.75 -12.12
C GLY A 77 -5.17 -55.78 -12.30
N THR A 78 -6.28 -56.01 -11.59
CA THR A 78 -7.46 -55.13 -11.61
C THR A 78 -7.24 -53.90 -10.73
N LEU A 79 -6.48 -54.05 -9.64
CA LEU A 79 -6.10 -52.96 -8.74
C LEU A 79 -5.19 -51.95 -9.45
N GLU A 80 -4.19 -52.40 -10.21
CA GLU A 80 -3.33 -51.50 -11.00
C GLU A 80 -4.10 -50.72 -12.06
N GLN A 81 -5.04 -51.38 -12.75
CA GLN A 81 -5.96 -50.72 -13.68
C GLN A 81 -6.85 -49.69 -12.96
N HIS A 82 -7.35 -50.02 -11.77
CA HIS A 82 -8.16 -49.11 -10.97
C HIS A 82 -7.38 -47.89 -10.52
N ILE A 83 -6.12 -48.06 -10.08
CA ILE A 83 -5.22 -46.96 -9.73
C ILE A 83 -5.00 -46.03 -10.94
N ALA A 84 -4.69 -46.58 -12.11
CA ALA A 84 -4.49 -45.79 -13.33
C ALA A 84 -5.77 -45.04 -13.74
N GLN A 85 -6.94 -45.67 -13.61
CA GLN A 85 -8.22 -45.01 -13.89
C GLN A 85 -8.48 -43.84 -12.92
N ARG A 86 -8.19 -44.03 -11.63
CA ARG A 86 -8.35 -42.99 -10.60
C ARG A 86 -7.37 -41.83 -10.81
N GLN A 87 -6.13 -42.08 -11.22
CA GLN A 87 -5.17 -41.03 -11.57
C GLN A 87 -5.67 -40.16 -12.72
N ARG A 88 -6.22 -40.75 -13.79
CA ARG A 88 -6.81 -39.98 -14.89
C ARG A 88 -8.02 -39.15 -14.45
N ALA A 89 -8.83 -39.68 -13.53
CA ALA A 89 -9.97 -38.96 -12.98
C ALA A 89 -9.53 -37.75 -12.13
N LEU A 90 -8.45 -37.90 -11.37
CA LEU A 90 -7.83 -36.82 -10.60
C LEU A 90 -7.34 -35.70 -11.53
N GLU A 91 -6.57 -36.02 -12.57
CA GLU A 91 -6.10 -35.04 -13.55
C GLU A 91 -7.25 -34.30 -14.25
N ALA A 92 -8.35 -35.01 -14.52
CA ALA A 92 -9.55 -34.41 -15.09
C ALA A 92 -10.29 -33.49 -14.10
N ALA A 93 -10.26 -33.81 -12.80
CA ALA A 93 -10.80 -32.95 -11.75
C ALA A 93 -9.97 -31.68 -11.55
N GLU A 94 -8.64 -31.79 -11.58
CA GLU A 94 -7.72 -30.64 -11.53
C GLU A 94 -7.95 -29.68 -12.70
N LYS A 95 -8.08 -30.20 -13.93
CA LYS A 95 -8.42 -29.37 -15.10
C LYS A 95 -9.75 -28.64 -14.96
N ARG A 96 -10.76 -29.29 -14.34
CA ARG A 96 -12.07 -28.66 -14.05
C ARG A 96 -11.93 -27.53 -13.03
N ARG A 97 -11.13 -27.72 -11.98
CA ARG A 97 -10.83 -26.67 -10.99
C ARG A 97 -10.16 -25.47 -11.67
N ASP A 98 -9.12 -25.70 -12.46
CA ASP A 98 -8.37 -24.63 -13.11
C ASP A 98 -9.24 -23.87 -14.14
N ALA A 99 -10.14 -24.58 -14.84
CA ALA A 99 -11.12 -23.94 -15.71
C ALA A 99 -12.11 -23.05 -14.94
N ALA A 100 -12.52 -23.44 -13.73
CA ALA A 100 -13.37 -22.63 -12.86
C ALA A 100 -12.65 -21.37 -12.33
N GLU A 101 -11.33 -21.41 -12.19
CA GLU A 101 -10.51 -20.23 -11.83
C GLU A 101 -10.29 -19.27 -13.00
N SER A 102 -10.48 -19.70 -14.25
CA SER A 102 -10.21 -18.89 -15.42
C SER A 102 -11.28 -17.78 -15.63
N GLY A 103 -10.84 -16.51 -15.51
CA GLY A 103 -11.67 -15.33 -15.79
C GLY A 103 -11.49 -14.20 -14.78
N TRP A 104 -11.63 -12.95 -15.23
CA TRP A 104 -11.39 -11.77 -14.39
C TRP A 104 -12.31 -11.71 -13.15
N PHE A 105 -13.50 -12.32 -13.22
CA PHE A 105 -14.49 -12.32 -12.13
C PHE A 105 -14.70 -13.70 -11.47
N SER A 106 -13.89 -14.71 -11.78
CA SER A 106 -14.04 -16.07 -11.22
C SER A 106 -13.94 -16.08 -9.69
N ALA A 107 -13.08 -15.23 -9.13
CA ALA A 107 -12.92 -15.03 -7.69
C ALA A 107 -14.16 -14.43 -6.99
N TYR A 108 -15.11 -13.86 -7.74
CA TYR A 108 -16.25 -13.11 -7.20
C TYR A 108 -17.62 -13.71 -7.55
N ARG A 109 -17.66 -14.80 -8.34
CA ARG A 109 -18.90 -15.47 -8.76
C ARG A 109 -19.22 -16.64 -7.82
N PRO A 110 -20.34 -16.62 -7.07
CA PRO A 110 -20.71 -17.69 -6.14
C PRO A 110 -20.78 -19.08 -6.79
N SER A 111 -21.28 -19.16 -8.04
CA SER A 111 -21.34 -20.40 -8.81
C SER A 111 -19.97 -20.99 -9.11
N GLN A 112 -18.98 -20.14 -9.43
CA GLN A 112 -17.60 -20.57 -9.68
C GLN A 112 -16.87 -20.94 -8.38
N ILE A 113 -17.15 -20.22 -7.29
CA ILE A 113 -16.63 -20.55 -5.96
C ILE A 113 -17.14 -21.93 -5.53
N ILE A 114 -18.44 -22.21 -5.69
CA ILE A 114 -19.02 -23.54 -5.37
C ILE A 114 -18.40 -24.62 -6.26
N ALA A 115 -18.28 -24.38 -7.57
CA ALA A 115 -17.69 -25.33 -8.51
C ALA A 115 -16.24 -25.64 -8.15
N ARG A 116 -15.46 -24.63 -7.78
CA ARG A 116 -14.08 -24.76 -7.28
C ARG A 116 -14.04 -25.56 -5.98
N SER A 117 -14.79 -25.17 -4.95
CA SER A 117 -14.77 -25.86 -3.66
C SER A 117 -15.23 -27.32 -3.77
N ARG A 118 -16.18 -27.62 -4.67
CA ARG A 118 -16.55 -29.01 -4.99
C ARG A 118 -15.41 -29.77 -5.64
N ALA A 119 -14.72 -29.15 -6.60
CA ALA A 119 -13.56 -29.76 -7.23
C ALA A 119 -12.44 -30.01 -6.22
N ASP A 120 -12.20 -29.09 -5.27
CA ASP A 120 -11.20 -29.27 -4.21
C ASP A 120 -11.56 -30.43 -3.27
N ILE A 121 -12.83 -30.57 -2.86
CA ILE A 121 -13.32 -31.71 -2.08
C ILE A 121 -13.15 -33.02 -2.86
N GLU A 122 -13.47 -33.03 -4.15
CA GLU A 122 -13.35 -34.20 -5.02
C GLU A 122 -11.88 -34.62 -5.19
N ILE A 123 -10.98 -33.67 -5.45
CA ILE A 123 -9.53 -33.87 -5.58
C ILE A 123 -8.95 -34.45 -4.28
N ALA A 124 -9.32 -33.87 -3.13
CA ALA A 124 -8.86 -34.36 -1.82
C ALA A 124 -9.33 -35.82 -1.57
N ALA A 125 -10.59 -36.14 -1.89
CA ALA A 125 -11.11 -37.51 -1.78
C ALA A 125 -10.39 -38.50 -2.69
N MET A 126 -10.14 -38.14 -3.96
CA MET A 126 -9.40 -38.98 -4.89
C MET A 126 -7.93 -39.17 -4.47
N THR A 127 -7.31 -38.14 -3.89
CA THR A 127 -5.92 -38.20 -3.42
C THR A 127 -5.78 -39.14 -2.23
N SER A 128 -6.68 -39.06 -1.24
CA SER A 128 -6.73 -40.00 -0.10
C SER A 128 -7.04 -41.43 -0.56
N GLU A 129 -7.96 -41.61 -1.52
CA GLU A 129 -8.26 -42.91 -2.12
C GLU A 129 -7.01 -43.50 -2.80
N LEU A 130 -6.30 -42.73 -3.62
CA LEU A 130 -5.07 -43.16 -4.30
C LEU A 130 -3.93 -43.52 -3.33
N ALA A 131 -3.75 -42.75 -2.25
CA ALA A 131 -2.78 -43.06 -1.21
C ALA A 131 -3.08 -44.42 -0.55
N ALA A 132 -4.35 -44.66 -0.20
CA ALA A 132 -4.80 -45.94 0.34
C ALA A 132 -4.60 -47.09 -0.66
N LEU A 133 -4.95 -46.90 -1.95
CA LEU A 133 -4.74 -47.91 -2.99
C LEU A 133 -3.26 -48.24 -3.21
N GLY A 134 -2.38 -47.23 -3.18
CA GLY A 134 -0.93 -47.42 -3.25
C GLY A 134 -0.40 -48.27 -2.09
N SER A 135 -0.93 -48.07 -0.89
CA SER A 135 -0.57 -48.87 0.29
C SER A 135 -1.09 -50.32 0.23
N ILE A 136 -2.12 -50.62 -0.57
CA ILE A 136 -2.68 -51.97 -0.79
C ILE A 136 -1.84 -52.75 -1.81
N ALA A 137 -1.34 -52.07 -2.86
CA ALA A 137 -0.71 -52.73 -4.01
C ALA A 137 0.54 -53.54 -3.65
N ALA A 138 1.45 -52.98 -2.84
CA ALA A 138 2.71 -53.65 -2.49
C ALA A 138 2.52 -54.92 -1.64
N PRO A 139 1.74 -54.91 -0.53
CA PRO A 139 1.41 -56.13 0.20
C PRO A 139 0.72 -57.17 -0.68
N ARG A 140 -0.19 -56.77 -1.58
CA ARG A 140 -0.90 -57.71 -2.46
C ARG A 140 0.04 -58.47 -3.38
N LYS A 141 0.98 -57.77 -4.02
CA LYS A 141 2.00 -58.37 -4.88
C LYS A 141 2.87 -59.36 -4.12
N SER A 142 3.24 -59.05 -2.88
CA SER A 142 4.03 -59.96 -2.04
C SER A 142 3.26 -61.22 -1.62
N ILE A 143 1.94 -61.12 -1.38
CA ILE A 143 1.07 -62.28 -1.11
C ILE A 143 1.00 -63.18 -2.35
N GLU A 144 0.81 -62.61 -3.54
CA GLU A 144 0.76 -63.38 -4.79
C GLU A 144 2.09 -64.06 -5.11
N GLN A 145 3.23 -63.39 -4.87
CA GLN A 145 4.56 -64.00 -5.00
C GLN A 145 4.75 -65.17 -4.03
N ALA A 146 4.35 -65.01 -2.76
CA ALA A 146 4.42 -66.08 -1.78
C ALA A 146 3.50 -67.25 -2.15
N GLN A 147 2.28 -66.98 -2.62
CA GLN A 147 1.35 -67.99 -3.12
C GLN A 147 1.93 -68.74 -4.33
N GLY A 148 2.54 -68.02 -5.28
CA GLY A 148 3.24 -68.62 -6.41
C GLY A 148 4.40 -69.51 -5.98
N PHE A 149 5.18 -69.09 -4.97
CA PHE A 149 6.24 -69.91 -4.38
C PHE A 149 5.70 -71.21 -3.78
N PHE A 150 4.60 -71.15 -3.01
CA PHE A 150 3.98 -72.34 -2.42
C PHE A 150 3.30 -73.24 -3.48
N ALA A 151 2.73 -72.66 -4.54
CA ALA A 151 2.19 -73.43 -5.66
C ALA A 151 3.29 -74.21 -6.40
N ALA A 152 4.46 -73.60 -6.59
CA ALA A 152 5.62 -74.25 -7.18
C ALA A 152 6.31 -75.26 -6.24
N ASN A 153 6.14 -75.10 -4.92
CA ASN A 153 6.76 -75.94 -3.89
C ASN A 153 5.70 -76.49 -2.91
N PRO A 154 4.87 -77.47 -3.33
CA PRO A 154 3.71 -77.91 -2.55
C PRO A 154 4.08 -78.65 -1.25
N THR A 155 5.30 -79.17 -1.15
CA THR A 155 5.76 -79.92 0.03
C THR A 155 6.93 -79.22 0.72
N MET A 156 6.71 -78.82 1.97
CA MET A 156 7.75 -78.24 2.82
C MET A 156 8.57 -79.38 3.47
N PRO A 157 9.91 -79.37 3.37
CA PRO A 157 10.75 -80.32 4.08
C PRO A 157 10.53 -80.23 5.60
N THR A 158 10.23 -81.37 6.23
CA THR A 158 10.08 -81.46 7.68
C THR A 158 11.45 -81.41 8.37
N ALA A 159 11.48 -80.96 9.62
CA ALA A 159 12.70 -80.98 10.42
C ALA A 159 13.29 -82.41 10.52
N GLY A 160 12.43 -83.43 10.61
CA GLY A 160 12.85 -84.84 10.62
C GLY A 160 13.54 -85.28 9.33
N ALA A 161 13.04 -84.87 8.16
CA ALA A 161 13.66 -85.20 6.87
C ALA A 161 15.05 -84.56 6.71
N ILE A 162 15.21 -83.32 7.17
CA ILE A 162 16.51 -82.62 7.17
C ILE A 162 17.48 -83.29 8.13
N THR A 163 17.04 -83.62 9.35
CA THR A 163 17.88 -84.34 10.32
C THR A 163 18.33 -85.68 9.76
N ALA A 164 17.42 -86.46 9.17
CA ALA A 164 17.74 -87.73 8.53
C ALA A 164 18.75 -87.58 7.37
N ALA A 165 18.59 -86.55 6.53
CA ALA A 165 19.53 -86.25 5.44
C ALA A 165 20.91 -85.84 5.97
N ARG A 166 20.97 -85.02 7.03
CA ARG A 166 22.23 -84.64 7.70
C ARG A 166 22.92 -85.85 8.32
N THR A 167 22.18 -86.75 8.95
CA THR A 167 22.72 -88.00 9.50
C THR A 167 23.29 -88.88 8.39
N ARG A 168 22.63 -88.98 7.22
CA ARG A 168 23.15 -89.70 6.05
C ARG A 168 24.42 -89.08 5.50
N CYS A 169 24.47 -87.75 5.36
CA CYS A 169 25.68 -87.00 4.97
C CYS A 169 26.84 -87.26 5.95
N ALA A 170 26.57 -87.19 7.27
CA ALA A 170 27.58 -87.46 8.30
C ALA A 170 28.11 -88.90 8.22
N ALA A 171 27.22 -89.89 8.05
CA ALA A 171 27.61 -91.29 7.89
C ALA A 171 28.41 -91.54 6.59
N ALA A 172 28.03 -90.92 5.48
CA ALA A 172 28.75 -91.03 4.21
C ALA A 172 30.16 -90.40 4.30
N ARG A 173 30.30 -89.23 4.93
CA ARG A 173 31.60 -88.61 5.23
C ARG A 173 32.46 -89.50 6.12
N GLN A 174 31.87 -90.08 7.17
CA GLN A 174 32.60 -90.98 8.06
C GLN A 174 33.14 -92.21 7.33
N ARG A 175 32.39 -92.79 6.38
CA ARG A 175 32.87 -93.89 5.53
C ARG A 175 34.04 -93.48 4.64
N LEU A 176 33.95 -92.29 4.03
CA LEU A 176 35.03 -91.75 3.21
C LEU A 176 36.31 -91.51 4.03
N GLU A 177 36.19 -90.94 5.23
CA GLU A 177 37.32 -90.73 6.13
C GLU A 177 37.90 -92.04 6.67
N ALA A 178 37.05 -93.03 6.99
CA ALA A 178 37.51 -94.37 7.37
C ALA A 178 38.29 -95.06 6.24
N PHE A 179 37.87 -94.91 4.98
CA PHE A 179 38.63 -95.39 3.82
C PHE A 179 39.99 -94.68 3.69
N LYS A 180 40.02 -93.35 3.86
CA LYS A 180 41.26 -92.55 3.84
C LYS A 180 42.25 -92.88 4.96
N ALA A 181 41.78 -93.40 6.09
CA ALA A 181 42.61 -93.78 7.23
C ALA A 181 43.29 -95.16 7.09
N GLN A 182 42.97 -95.94 6.05
CA GLN A 182 43.57 -97.27 5.80
C GLN A 182 45.02 -97.19 5.28
N TRP A 183 45.74 -98.32 5.31
CA TRP A 183 47.14 -98.39 4.84
C TRP A 183 47.20 -98.12 3.32
N ARG A 184 48.09 -97.19 2.90
CA ARG A 184 48.32 -96.73 1.51
C ARG A 184 48.39 -97.83 0.43
N ILE A 185 48.86 -99.05 0.74
CA ILE A 185 48.96 -100.15 -0.23
C ILE A 185 47.57 -100.75 -0.54
N GLU A 186 46.74 -100.95 0.49
CA GLU A 186 45.36 -101.44 0.32
C GLU A 186 44.48 -100.41 -0.39
N GLN A 187 44.71 -99.11 -0.12
CA GLN A 187 44.06 -98.02 -0.82
C GLN A 187 44.38 -98.03 -2.32
N GLY A 188 45.67 -98.20 -2.67
CA GLY A 188 46.11 -98.24 -4.07
C GLY A 188 45.49 -99.39 -4.85
N LEU A 189 45.38 -100.58 -4.25
CA LEU A 189 44.80 -101.75 -4.90
C LEU A 189 43.29 -101.62 -5.13
N ARG A 190 42.55 -101.10 -4.13
CA ARG A 190 41.10 -100.89 -4.23
C ARG A 190 40.72 -99.74 -5.15
N GLU A 191 41.52 -98.68 -5.19
CA GLU A 191 41.29 -97.55 -6.09
C GLU A 191 41.51 -97.94 -7.56
N VAL A 192 42.59 -98.68 -7.86
CA VAL A 192 42.93 -99.07 -9.24
C VAL A 192 41.96 -100.12 -9.79
N ILE A 193 41.41 -100.99 -8.95
CA ILE A 193 40.56 -102.11 -9.39
C ILE A 193 39.06 -101.79 -9.30
N ARG A 194 38.61 -100.99 -8.32
CA ARG A 194 37.17 -100.78 -8.04
C ARG A 194 36.72 -99.32 -7.96
N GLN A 195 37.61 -98.33 -8.08
CA GLN A 195 37.24 -96.91 -7.98
C GLN A 195 36.44 -96.55 -6.71
N GLU A 196 36.71 -97.24 -5.59
CA GLU A 196 35.90 -97.16 -4.37
C GLU A 196 35.93 -95.77 -3.70
N ARG A 197 37.05 -95.02 -3.82
CA ARG A 197 37.12 -93.66 -3.26
C ARG A 197 36.23 -92.68 -3.99
N THR A 198 36.16 -92.76 -5.33
CA THR A 198 35.31 -91.86 -6.13
C THR A 198 33.84 -92.13 -5.85
N GLU A 199 33.43 -93.39 -5.74
CA GLU A 199 32.07 -93.76 -5.34
C GLU A 199 31.71 -93.24 -3.94
N LEU A 200 32.60 -93.42 -2.96
CA LEU A 200 32.38 -92.90 -1.60
C LEU A 200 32.36 -91.36 -1.55
N ALA A 201 33.19 -90.71 -2.35
CA ALA A 201 33.23 -89.25 -2.46
C ALA A 201 31.95 -88.70 -3.12
N GLU A 202 31.48 -89.31 -4.21
CA GLU A 202 30.22 -88.96 -4.88
C GLU A 202 29.02 -89.20 -3.97
N ALA A 203 28.96 -90.35 -3.27
CA ALA A 203 27.90 -90.63 -2.32
C ALA A 203 27.89 -89.63 -1.14
N ALA A 204 29.06 -89.24 -0.65
CA ALA A 204 29.18 -88.19 0.36
C ALA A 204 28.74 -86.82 -0.19
N ALA A 205 29.14 -86.45 -1.41
CA ALA A 205 28.74 -85.21 -2.06
C ALA A 205 27.22 -85.14 -2.26
N GLN A 206 26.62 -86.15 -2.89
CA GLN A 206 25.17 -86.23 -3.16
C GLN A 206 24.33 -86.20 -1.88
N SER A 207 24.75 -86.93 -0.84
CA SER A 207 24.01 -86.95 0.44
C SER A 207 24.08 -85.62 1.19
N CYS A 208 25.21 -84.91 1.11
CA CYS A 208 25.36 -83.60 1.71
C CYS A 208 24.66 -82.50 0.89
N GLU A 209 24.71 -82.55 -0.44
CA GLU A 209 23.97 -81.66 -1.34
C GLU A 209 22.45 -81.79 -1.12
N LEU A 210 21.95 -83.01 -0.94
CA LEU A 210 20.56 -83.25 -0.60
C LEU A 210 20.20 -82.59 0.75
N ALA A 211 21.06 -82.72 1.77
CA ALA A 211 20.81 -82.12 3.08
C ALA A 211 20.77 -80.58 3.01
N ASP A 212 21.70 -79.97 2.25
CA ASP A 212 21.77 -78.52 2.05
C ASP A 212 20.59 -77.99 1.22
N THR A 213 20.21 -78.73 0.16
CA THR A 213 19.04 -78.40 -0.67
C THR A 213 17.75 -78.43 0.15
N LEU A 214 17.56 -79.43 1.01
CA LEU A 214 16.39 -79.53 1.88
C LEU A 214 16.35 -78.41 2.92
N GLN A 215 17.50 -78.02 3.47
CA GLN A 215 17.61 -76.90 4.39
C GLN A 215 17.29 -75.57 3.70
N THR A 216 17.93 -75.28 2.57
CA THR A 216 17.71 -74.05 1.79
C THR A 216 16.24 -73.93 1.36
N ARG A 217 15.60 -75.02 0.92
CA ARG A 217 14.17 -75.04 0.59
C ARG A 217 13.30 -74.74 1.81
N ARG A 218 13.63 -75.27 2.98
CA ARG A 218 12.90 -74.99 4.22
C ARG A 218 13.04 -73.54 4.64
N ASP A 219 14.25 -72.98 4.61
CA ASP A 219 14.52 -71.60 4.99
C ASP A 219 13.81 -70.62 4.04
N ALA A 220 13.85 -70.88 2.73
CA ALA A 220 13.08 -70.14 1.73
C ALA A 220 11.56 -70.20 1.99
N ALA A 221 11.04 -71.38 2.35
CA ALA A 221 9.62 -71.54 2.65
C ALA A 221 9.19 -70.86 3.96
N LEU A 222 10.05 -70.82 4.98
CA LEU A 222 9.81 -70.06 6.21
C LEU A 222 9.83 -68.55 5.95
N ALA A 223 10.80 -68.06 5.16
CA ALA A 223 10.86 -66.66 4.76
C ALA A 223 9.61 -66.25 3.96
N ALA A 224 9.18 -67.05 2.99
CA ALA A 224 7.96 -66.80 2.22
C ALA A 224 6.70 -66.76 3.12
N ARG A 225 6.63 -67.63 4.13
CA ARG A 225 5.52 -67.62 5.11
C ARG A 225 5.53 -66.37 5.99
N GLN A 226 6.70 -65.94 6.47
CA GLN A 226 6.83 -64.71 7.25
C GLN A 226 6.46 -63.48 6.42
N GLN A 227 6.92 -63.41 5.17
CA GLN A 227 6.56 -62.34 4.24
C GLN A 227 5.05 -62.30 3.99
N MET A 228 4.42 -63.45 3.76
CA MET A 228 2.96 -63.53 3.58
C MET A 228 2.21 -63.05 4.83
N ALA A 229 2.63 -63.45 6.03
CA ALA A 229 2.00 -63.02 7.28
C ALA A 229 2.17 -61.51 7.52
N ALA A 230 3.37 -60.96 7.28
CA ALA A 230 3.63 -59.53 7.38
C ALA A 230 2.80 -58.73 6.36
N ALA A 231 2.68 -59.24 5.12
CA ALA A 231 1.88 -58.61 4.08
C ALA A 231 0.37 -58.64 4.39
N GLN A 232 -0.14 -59.74 4.96
CA GLN A 232 -1.53 -59.81 5.42
C GLN A 232 -1.81 -58.84 6.56
N ALA A 233 -0.88 -58.71 7.53
CA ALA A 233 -0.99 -57.75 8.61
C ALA A 233 -0.96 -56.30 8.08
N ALA A 234 -0.05 -55.99 7.14
CA ALA A 234 0.02 -54.69 6.48
C ALA A 234 -1.29 -54.36 5.73
N LEU A 235 -1.86 -55.32 4.99
CA LEU A 235 -3.13 -55.13 4.28
C LEU A 235 -4.32 -54.91 5.22
N ALA A 236 -4.34 -55.61 6.36
CA ALA A 236 -5.35 -55.42 7.40
C ALA A 236 -5.26 -54.02 8.04
N ALA A 237 -4.04 -53.51 8.23
CA ALA A 237 -3.78 -52.20 8.84
C ALA A 237 -4.11 -51.00 7.94
N VAL A 238 -4.25 -51.18 6.61
CA VAL A 238 -4.62 -50.08 5.70
C VAL A 238 -5.98 -49.49 6.08
N GLN A 239 -6.03 -48.18 6.31
CA GLN A 239 -7.24 -47.42 6.55
C GLN A 239 -7.28 -46.19 5.64
N ALA A 240 -8.48 -45.65 5.45
CA ALA A 240 -8.65 -44.42 4.69
C ALA A 240 -8.32 -43.22 5.58
N GLU A 241 -7.49 -42.28 5.10
CA GLU A 241 -7.21 -41.04 5.81
C GLU A 241 -8.41 -40.09 5.73
N PRO A 242 -8.83 -39.45 6.85
CA PRO A 242 -9.95 -38.53 6.84
C PRO A 242 -9.62 -37.28 6.01
N LEU A 243 -10.64 -36.71 5.36
CA LEU A 243 -10.52 -35.45 4.63
C LEU A 243 -10.25 -34.31 5.61
N ALA A 244 -9.44 -33.34 5.19
CA ALA A 244 -9.11 -32.18 5.99
C ALA A 244 -10.31 -31.22 6.12
N GLU A 245 -10.65 -30.81 7.35
CA GLU A 245 -11.81 -29.95 7.64
C GLU A 245 -11.67 -28.53 7.05
N ASN A 246 -10.45 -28.08 6.77
CA ASN A 246 -10.17 -26.76 6.20
C ASN A 246 -10.66 -26.59 4.75
N LEU A 247 -11.02 -27.68 4.05
CA LEU A 247 -11.55 -27.65 2.68
C LEU A 247 -12.89 -26.89 2.55
N ILE A 248 -13.64 -26.71 3.65
CA ILE A 248 -14.93 -26.01 3.66
C ILE A 248 -14.75 -24.51 4.04
N GLY A 249 -13.64 -24.16 4.70
CA GLY A 249 -13.46 -22.84 5.34
C GLY A 249 -13.07 -21.69 4.41
N ASP A 250 -12.54 -21.99 3.22
CA ASP A 250 -11.96 -20.95 2.33
C ASP A 250 -12.94 -20.37 1.30
N ALA A 251 -14.14 -20.96 1.14
CA ALA A 251 -15.14 -20.54 0.14
C ALA A 251 -15.81 -19.18 0.43
N GLY A 252 -15.58 -18.59 1.61
CA GLY A 252 -16.46 -17.56 2.17
C GLY A 252 -15.98 -16.10 2.16
N ARG A 253 -14.81 -15.76 1.59
CA ARG A 253 -14.18 -14.47 1.97
C ARG A 253 -14.50 -13.23 1.16
N VAL A 254 -15.20 -13.29 0.03
CA VAL A 254 -15.58 -12.05 -0.67
C VAL A 254 -16.94 -12.18 -1.34
N THR A 255 -18.01 -11.84 -0.63
CA THR A 255 -19.31 -11.63 -1.28
C THR A 255 -19.40 -10.22 -1.86
N LEU A 256 -20.17 -10.05 -2.94
CA LEU A 256 -20.44 -8.74 -3.54
C LEU A 256 -21.03 -7.75 -2.50
N ARG A 257 -21.79 -8.25 -1.52
CA ARG A 257 -22.35 -7.48 -0.42
C ARG A 257 -21.26 -6.89 0.47
N ASP A 258 -20.21 -7.65 0.78
CA ASP A 258 -19.11 -7.17 1.62
C ASP A 258 -18.32 -6.06 0.92
N ILE A 259 -18.07 -6.22 -0.38
CA ILE A 259 -17.44 -5.19 -1.22
C ILE A 259 -18.30 -3.91 -1.26
N LEU A 260 -19.62 -4.05 -1.43
CA LEU A 260 -20.53 -2.90 -1.47
C LEU A 260 -20.58 -2.15 -0.13
N ILE A 261 -20.58 -2.88 1.00
CA ILE A 261 -20.53 -2.28 2.33
C ILE A 261 -19.19 -1.58 2.55
N GLU A 262 -18.07 -2.20 2.18
CA GLU A 262 -16.74 -1.60 2.30
C GLU A 262 -16.56 -0.37 1.40
N ALA A 263 -17.04 -0.43 0.15
CA ALA A 263 -17.04 0.73 -0.74
C ALA A 263 -17.91 1.87 -0.18
N PHE A 264 -19.05 1.55 0.43
CA PHE A 264 -19.92 2.53 1.07
C PHE A 264 -19.28 3.17 2.32
N THR A 265 -18.58 2.39 3.16
CA THR A 265 -17.87 2.95 4.31
C THR A 265 -16.73 3.86 3.88
N TRP A 266 -15.97 3.49 2.85
CA TRP A 266 -14.94 4.35 2.26
C TRP A 266 -15.52 5.63 1.66
N LEU A 267 -16.67 5.56 0.98
CA LEU A 267 -17.35 6.73 0.45
C LEU A 267 -17.81 7.69 1.55
N ILE A 268 -18.38 7.16 2.64
CA ILE A 268 -18.74 7.94 3.82
C ILE A 268 -17.50 8.59 4.43
N ALA A 269 -16.43 7.81 4.65
CA ALA A 269 -15.19 8.32 5.22
C ALA A 269 -14.60 9.46 4.38
N ALA A 270 -14.44 9.27 3.07
CA ALA A 270 -13.96 10.29 2.14
C ALA A 270 -14.85 11.54 2.10
N THR A 271 -16.14 11.38 2.37
CA THR A 271 -17.10 12.49 2.42
C THR A 271 -17.00 13.28 3.72
N LEU A 272 -16.80 12.60 4.85
CA LEU A 272 -16.77 13.21 6.18
C LEU A 272 -15.41 13.80 6.56
N ILE A 273 -14.30 13.28 6.01
CA ILE A 273 -12.94 13.74 6.33
C ILE A 273 -12.77 15.28 6.23
N PRO A 274 -13.21 15.97 5.17
CA PRO A 274 -13.04 17.43 5.08
C PRO A 274 -13.78 18.20 6.18
N PHE A 275 -14.92 17.68 6.65
CA PHE A 275 -15.69 18.30 7.74
C PHE A 275 -15.06 18.00 9.09
N ALA A 276 -14.62 16.76 9.32
CA ALA A 276 -13.87 16.37 10.51
C ALA A 276 -12.59 17.22 10.64
N TYR A 277 -11.86 17.42 9.54
CA TYR A 277 -10.70 18.31 9.51
C TYR A 277 -11.05 19.75 9.92
N ARG A 278 -12.15 20.33 9.43
CA ARG A 278 -12.58 21.68 9.83
C ARG A 278 -12.91 21.75 11.33
N VAL A 279 -13.58 20.73 11.88
CA VAL A 279 -13.87 20.66 13.31
C VAL A 279 -12.57 20.62 14.12
N ILE A 280 -11.64 19.73 13.76
CA ILE A 280 -10.34 19.60 14.44
C ILE A 280 -9.52 20.89 14.30
N ALA A 281 -9.46 21.49 13.11
CA ALA A 281 -8.72 22.71 12.86
C ALA A 281 -9.23 23.87 13.71
N TYR A 282 -10.55 24.02 13.87
CA TYR A 282 -11.15 25.09 14.64
C TYR A 282 -11.08 24.90 16.16
N HIS A 283 -11.31 23.67 16.65
CA HIS A 283 -11.39 23.40 18.08
C HIS A 283 -10.06 23.01 18.72
N VAL A 284 -9.11 22.48 17.93
CA VAL A 284 -7.82 22.01 18.43
C VAL A 284 -6.67 22.86 17.89
N LEU A 285 -6.50 22.90 16.57
CA LEU A 285 -5.31 23.52 15.98
C LEU A 285 -5.27 25.05 16.13
N ALA A 286 -6.40 25.73 15.93
CA ALA A 286 -6.45 27.19 16.03
C ALA A 286 -6.24 27.71 17.48
N PRO A 287 -6.83 27.11 18.54
CA PRO A 287 -6.49 27.46 19.91
C PRO A 287 -5.03 27.20 20.26
N MET A 288 -4.43 26.11 19.76
CA MET A 288 -3.00 25.85 19.94
C MET A 288 -2.15 26.93 19.25
N ALA A 289 -2.51 27.33 18.03
CA ALA A 289 -1.82 28.39 17.29
C ALA A 289 -1.96 29.76 17.96
N ALA A 290 -3.12 30.07 18.54
CA ALA A 290 -3.36 31.33 19.24
C ALA A 290 -2.57 31.47 20.56
N ARG A 291 -2.14 30.35 21.15
CA ARG A 291 -1.29 30.32 22.35
C ARG A 291 0.20 30.30 22.02
N TRP A 292 0.56 30.25 20.74
CA TRP A 292 1.95 30.24 20.32
C TRP A 292 2.63 31.57 20.68
N PRO A 293 3.91 31.58 21.10
CA PRO A 293 4.62 32.82 21.40
C PRO A 293 4.58 33.81 20.23
N PRO A 294 4.34 35.11 20.50
CA PRO A 294 4.28 36.12 19.45
C PRO A 294 5.62 36.25 18.73
N MET A 295 5.56 36.35 17.42
CA MET A 295 6.69 36.54 16.53
C MET A 295 7.11 38.00 16.50
N ARG A 296 8.40 38.25 16.69
CA ARG A 296 9.04 39.56 16.53
C ARG A 296 10.08 39.48 15.43
N PHE A 297 10.23 40.56 14.68
CA PHE A 297 11.12 40.64 13.50
C PHE A 297 12.16 41.75 13.61
N GLY A 298 12.08 42.58 14.64
CA GLY A 298 13.04 43.63 14.98
C GLY A 298 13.13 43.86 16.48
N ALA A 299 14.07 44.71 16.89
CA ALA A 299 14.23 45.10 18.29
C ALA A 299 13.05 45.96 18.76
N ALA A 300 12.57 45.68 19.98
CA ALA A 300 11.53 46.49 20.62
C ALA A 300 12.08 47.89 20.96
N GLY A 301 11.25 48.93 20.83
CA GLY A 301 11.62 50.31 21.15
C GLY A 301 12.38 51.07 20.06
N THR A 302 12.45 50.54 18.84
CA THR A 302 12.94 51.29 17.67
C THR A 302 11.93 52.35 17.24
N ALA A 303 12.40 53.47 16.69
CA ALA A 303 11.52 54.54 16.21
C ALA A 303 10.50 53.98 15.20
N PRO A 304 9.19 54.18 15.40
CA PRO A 304 8.19 53.59 14.54
C PRO A 304 8.24 54.24 13.14
N PRO A 305 8.01 53.47 12.06
CA PRO A 305 7.71 54.03 10.75
C PRO A 305 6.56 55.04 10.84
N THR A 306 6.70 56.17 10.15
CA THR A 306 5.72 57.26 10.18
C THR A 306 4.90 57.27 8.88
N PRO A 307 3.58 57.46 8.97
CA PRO A 307 2.77 57.69 7.79
C PRO A 307 3.19 59.00 7.12
N GLY A 308 3.13 59.05 5.79
CA GLY A 308 3.21 60.31 5.07
C GLY A 308 2.04 61.23 5.42
N ASN A 309 2.19 62.52 5.15
CA ASN A 309 1.17 63.53 5.45
C ASN A 309 -0.12 63.38 4.63
N GLU A 310 -0.11 62.55 3.58
CA GLU A 310 -1.22 62.36 2.65
C GLU A 310 -2.03 61.10 2.99
N LYS A 311 -3.36 61.22 2.90
CA LYS A 311 -4.26 60.05 2.95
C LYS A 311 -4.05 59.17 1.71
N SER A 312 -4.51 57.92 1.81
CA SER A 312 -4.55 57.00 0.67
C SER A 312 -5.21 57.67 -0.55
N ALA A 313 -4.52 57.61 -1.70
CA ALA A 313 -4.95 58.28 -2.92
C ALA A 313 -4.57 57.45 -4.16
N VAL A 314 -5.26 57.68 -5.29
CA VAL A 314 -4.98 56.98 -6.56
C VAL A 314 -3.58 57.31 -7.10
N SER A 315 -3.07 58.50 -6.80
CA SER A 315 -1.73 58.95 -7.13
C SER A 315 -1.02 59.55 -5.91
N ALA A 316 0.28 59.30 -5.81
CA ALA A 316 1.17 59.83 -4.79
C ALA A 316 2.33 60.55 -5.50
N THR A 317 2.57 61.81 -5.13
CA THR A 317 3.68 62.60 -5.69
C THR A 317 4.82 62.67 -4.69
N ILE A 318 6.01 62.28 -5.13
CA ILE A 318 7.18 62.18 -4.28
C ILE A 318 8.24 63.15 -4.80
N THR A 319 8.67 64.07 -3.95
CA THR A 319 9.82 64.94 -4.22
C THR A 319 11.10 64.25 -3.76
N LEU A 320 12.11 64.19 -4.62
CA LEU A 320 13.42 63.60 -4.37
C LEU A 320 14.40 64.62 -3.79
N GLY A 321 15.12 64.22 -2.74
CA GLY A 321 16.30 64.94 -2.25
C GLY A 321 17.50 64.84 -3.20
N PRO A 322 18.61 65.54 -2.91
CA PRO A 322 19.81 65.52 -3.74
C PRO A 322 20.42 64.12 -3.87
N ASP A 323 20.36 63.33 -2.81
CA ASP A 323 20.89 61.97 -2.74
C ASP A 323 19.78 60.91 -2.76
N ASP A 324 18.58 61.23 -3.21
CA ASP A 324 17.48 60.25 -3.29
C ASP A 324 17.43 59.57 -4.66
N GLU A 325 17.13 58.28 -4.65
CA GLU A 325 16.78 57.49 -5.82
C GLU A 325 15.40 56.86 -5.62
N ALA A 326 14.46 57.20 -6.50
CA ALA A 326 13.16 56.53 -6.55
C ALA A 326 13.19 55.35 -7.52
N LEU A 327 12.79 54.19 -7.03
CA LEU A 327 12.58 52.95 -7.78
C LEU A 327 11.08 52.69 -7.88
N VAL A 328 10.49 52.94 -9.04
CA VAL A 328 9.05 52.80 -9.24
C VAL A 328 8.78 51.71 -10.27
N ARG A 329 7.73 50.91 -10.04
CA ARG A 329 7.26 49.94 -11.04
C ARG A 329 6.83 50.67 -12.31
N GLN A 330 7.24 50.17 -13.47
CA GLN A 330 6.90 50.82 -14.74
C GLN A 330 5.38 50.99 -14.93
N ASP A 331 4.57 50.02 -14.48
CA ASP A 331 3.10 50.08 -14.56
C ASP A 331 2.46 51.13 -13.63
N TYR A 332 3.23 51.67 -12.68
CA TYR A 332 2.78 52.67 -11.71
C TYR A 332 3.43 54.04 -11.92
N LEU A 333 4.36 54.18 -12.86
CA LEU A 333 5.00 55.45 -13.17
C LEU A 333 4.09 56.26 -14.11
N GLN A 334 3.42 57.30 -13.60
CA GLN A 334 2.56 58.15 -14.42
C GLN A 334 3.35 59.29 -15.07
N SER A 335 4.15 59.98 -14.27
CA SER A 335 5.00 61.05 -14.76
C SER A 335 6.31 61.13 -14.00
N SER A 336 7.34 61.55 -14.72
CA SER A 336 8.64 61.94 -14.20
C SER A 336 9.07 63.17 -14.99
N SER A 337 9.84 64.05 -14.36
CA SER A 337 10.37 65.25 -15.03
C SER A 337 11.23 64.93 -16.26
N LEU A 338 11.46 65.95 -17.08
CA LEU A 338 12.31 65.86 -18.27
C LEU A 338 13.80 65.86 -17.92
N THR A 339 14.17 66.47 -16.79
CA THR A 339 15.56 66.72 -16.37
C THR A 339 16.20 65.60 -15.56
N GLY A 340 15.38 64.73 -14.95
CA GLY A 340 15.88 63.67 -14.08
C GLY A 340 16.60 62.56 -14.85
N ALA A 341 17.71 62.06 -14.29
CA ALA A 341 18.41 60.91 -14.84
C ALA A 341 17.57 59.64 -14.61
N LYS A 342 17.27 58.92 -15.69
CA LYS A 342 16.43 57.70 -15.67
C LYS A 342 17.24 56.50 -16.10
N ARG A 343 17.12 55.41 -15.37
CA ARG A 343 17.71 54.11 -15.75
C ARG A 343 16.78 52.96 -15.41
N THR A 344 16.85 51.89 -16.18
CA THR A 344 16.10 50.67 -15.89
C THR A 344 16.86 49.82 -14.89
N ARG A 345 16.18 49.43 -13.80
CA ARG A 345 16.67 48.45 -12.83
C ARG A 345 15.78 47.21 -12.89
N TRP A 346 16.39 46.08 -13.25
CA TRP A 346 15.63 44.85 -13.53
C TRP A 346 14.87 44.30 -12.33
N LEU A 347 15.44 44.37 -11.13
CA LEU A 347 14.85 43.87 -9.87
C LEU A 347 15.13 44.85 -8.72
N LEU A 348 14.23 44.89 -7.73
CA LEU A 348 14.45 45.65 -6.49
C LEU A 348 15.73 45.19 -5.79
N ASP A 349 15.82 43.90 -5.51
CA ASP A 349 16.98 43.29 -4.87
C ASP A 349 17.37 41.98 -5.57
N TRP A 350 18.65 41.86 -5.88
CA TRP A 350 19.26 40.66 -6.47
C TRP A 350 19.53 39.56 -5.44
N GLY A 351 19.56 39.89 -4.14
CA GLY A 351 19.61 38.88 -3.07
C GLY A 351 18.32 38.06 -2.95
N HIS A 352 17.19 38.60 -3.43
CA HIS A 352 15.87 37.94 -3.38
C HIS A 352 15.19 37.95 -4.76
N PRO A 353 15.78 37.33 -5.80
CA PRO A 353 15.36 37.54 -7.19
C PRO A 353 13.95 37.00 -7.47
N LEU A 354 13.63 35.81 -6.95
CA LEU A 354 12.30 35.20 -7.08
C LEU A 354 11.22 36.06 -6.41
N THR A 355 11.55 36.67 -5.27
CA THR A 355 10.63 37.54 -4.54
C THR A 355 10.38 38.84 -5.29
N SER A 356 11.45 39.49 -5.74
CA SER A 356 11.38 40.71 -6.54
C SER A 356 10.56 40.47 -7.81
N PHE A 357 10.73 39.32 -8.45
CA PHE A 357 9.98 38.96 -9.66
C PHE A 357 8.49 38.72 -9.38
N ALA A 358 8.15 37.81 -8.46
CA ALA A 358 6.77 37.39 -8.24
C ALA A 358 5.93 38.46 -7.49
N SER A 359 6.57 39.39 -6.78
CA SER A 359 5.90 40.58 -6.22
C SER A 359 5.56 41.66 -7.25
N GLY A 360 6.10 41.55 -8.47
CA GLY A 360 5.99 42.58 -9.49
C GLY A 360 6.98 43.73 -9.33
N MET A 361 7.93 43.63 -8.38
CA MET A 361 9.06 44.55 -8.23
C MET A 361 10.19 44.23 -9.22
N ARG A 362 9.79 44.11 -10.49
CA ARG A 362 10.62 43.86 -11.67
C ARG A 362 10.45 45.00 -12.68
N PHE A 363 11.45 45.21 -13.54
CA PHE A 363 11.44 46.28 -14.55
C PHE A 363 11.13 47.65 -13.92
N LEU A 364 11.91 48.01 -12.91
CA LEU A 364 11.76 49.26 -12.18
C LEU A 364 12.42 50.41 -12.95
N THR A 365 11.76 51.56 -12.98
CA THR A 365 12.37 52.80 -13.45
C THR A 365 13.01 53.48 -12.25
N ALA A 366 14.33 53.62 -12.28
CA ALA A 366 15.08 54.37 -11.30
C ALA A 366 15.21 55.82 -11.76
N VAL A 367 14.70 56.76 -10.95
CA VAL A 367 14.74 58.20 -11.20
C VAL A 367 15.62 58.86 -10.13
N ARG A 368 16.53 59.73 -10.58
CA ARG A 368 17.43 60.51 -9.73
C ARG A 368 17.41 61.99 -10.12
N GLY A 369 17.63 62.85 -9.14
CA GLY A 369 17.82 64.29 -9.32
C GLY A 369 17.22 65.09 -8.16
N ALA A 370 17.96 66.10 -7.71
CA ALA A 370 17.52 66.98 -6.62
C ALA A 370 16.26 67.76 -7.02
N GLY A 371 15.23 67.75 -6.17
CA GLY A 371 13.97 68.47 -6.41
C GLY A 371 13.06 67.82 -7.45
N GLU A 372 13.43 66.65 -7.96
CA GLU A 372 12.62 65.96 -8.97
C GLU A 372 11.33 65.43 -8.37
N ARG A 373 10.23 65.58 -9.13
CA ARG A 373 8.92 65.08 -8.73
C ARG A 373 8.59 63.82 -9.53
N VAL A 374 8.36 62.73 -8.82
CA VAL A 374 7.93 61.46 -9.37
C VAL A 374 6.49 61.20 -8.95
N THR A 375 5.58 61.13 -9.91
CA THR A 375 4.17 60.81 -9.64
C THR A 375 3.94 59.33 -9.90
N VAL A 376 3.63 58.62 -8.82
CA VAL A 376 3.26 57.21 -8.82
C VAL A 376 1.74 57.12 -8.84
N SER A 377 1.14 56.33 -9.72
CA SER A 377 -0.31 56.20 -9.84
C SER A 377 -0.70 54.78 -10.24
N ALA A 378 -1.83 54.30 -9.77
CA ALA A 378 -2.36 52.99 -10.13
C ALA A 378 -3.03 53.01 -11.53
N VAL A 379 -2.23 53.11 -12.60
CA VAL A 379 -2.74 53.26 -13.98
C VAL A 379 -3.50 52.03 -14.48
N LYS A 380 -3.02 50.82 -14.14
CA LYS A 380 -3.59 49.55 -14.60
C LYS A 380 -4.58 48.91 -13.63
N ASP A 381 -4.63 49.36 -12.38
CA ASP A 381 -5.45 48.75 -11.32
C ASP A 381 -6.41 49.81 -10.75
N PRO A 382 -7.66 49.88 -11.26
CA PRO A 382 -8.59 50.96 -10.95
C PRO A 382 -9.07 50.96 -9.49
N PHE A 383 -8.81 49.89 -8.74
CA PHE A 383 -9.15 49.80 -7.32
C PHE A 383 -7.94 49.97 -6.42
N ALA A 384 -6.73 50.09 -6.95
CA ALA A 384 -5.55 50.28 -6.10
C ALA A 384 -5.39 51.75 -5.72
N GLU A 385 -5.23 51.99 -4.43
CA GLU A 385 -4.79 53.26 -3.89
C GLU A 385 -3.39 53.12 -3.28
N LEU A 386 -2.69 54.24 -3.19
CA LEU A 386 -1.31 54.35 -2.76
C LEU A 386 -1.22 55.15 -1.46
N ALA A 387 -0.33 54.71 -0.58
CA ALA A 387 0.09 55.45 0.60
C ALA A 387 1.61 55.42 0.72
N VAL A 388 2.19 56.49 1.26
CA VAL A 388 3.63 56.58 1.50
C VAL A 388 3.92 56.33 2.98
N LEU A 389 4.84 55.42 3.26
CA LEU A 389 5.33 55.12 4.59
C LEU A 389 6.82 55.50 4.68
N ALA A 390 7.17 56.41 5.59
CA ALA A 390 8.57 56.73 5.88
C ALA A 390 9.09 55.75 6.94
N VAL A 391 10.17 55.05 6.60
CA VAL A 391 10.90 54.16 7.51
C VAL A 391 12.20 54.87 7.89
N PRO A 392 12.34 55.38 9.13
CA PRO A 392 13.56 56.07 9.55
C PRO A 392 14.74 55.12 9.70
N GLU A 393 15.94 55.66 9.84
CA GLU A 393 17.15 54.88 10.11
C GLU A 393 16.98 54.04 11.39
N GLY A 394 17.45 52.79 11.35
CA GLY A 394 17.32 51.85 12.46
C GLY A 394 15.91 51.24 12.64
N ALA A 395 14.91 51.75 11.94
CA ALA A 395 13.57 51.17 11.91
C ALA A 395 13.41 50.16 10.77
N ALA A 396 12.49 49.22 10.95
CA ALA A 396 12.14 48.27 9.90
C ALA A 396 10.62 48.02 9.87
N CYS A 397 10.12 47.74 8.67
CA CYS A 397 8.73 47.38 8.45
C CYS A 397 8.63 46.03 7.76
N VAL A 398 7.87 45.11 8.34
CA VAL A 398 7.53 43.83 7.72
C VAL A 398 6.37 44.08 6.76
N LEU A 399 6.58 43.84 5.48
CA LEU A 399 5.58 44.12 4.44
C LEU A 399 5.48 42.94 3.49
N ARG A 400 4.27 42.74 2.96
CA ARG A 400 4.08 41.86 1.81
C ARG A 400 4.71 42.52 0.57
N PRO A 401 5.68 41.89 -0.11
CA PRO A 401 6.36 42.49 -1.26
C PRO A 401 5.41 42.88 -2.39
N SER A 402 4.33 42.10 -2.60
CA SER A 402 3.32 42.36 -3.65
C SER A 402 2.51 43.64 -3.42
N ALA A 403 2.53 44.18 -2.20
CA ALA A 403 1.93 45.47 -1.87
C ALA A 403 2.87 46.66 -2.14
N LEU A 404 4.09 46.45 -2.65
CA LEU A 404 4.99 47.53 -2.98
C LEU A 404 4.71 48.06 -4.40
N ALA A 405 4.56 49.38 -4.51
CA ALA A 405 4.42 50.11 -5.79
C ALA A 405 5.73 50.80 -6.19
N GLY A 406 6.51 51.24 -5.19
CA GLY A 406 7.80 51.87 -5.37
C GLY A 406 8.54 52.08 -4.04
N VAL A 407 9.80 52.46 -4.13
CA VAL A 407 10.68 52.75 -3.00
C VAL A 407 11.50 53.98 -3.30
N VAL A 408 11.68 54.86 -2.31
CA VAL A 408 12.71 55.90 -2.33
C VAL A 408 13.78 55.52 -1.32
N GLN A 409 15.02 55.47 -1.78
CA GLN A 409 16.18 55.10 -0.98
C GLN A 409 17.32 56.09 -1.26
N SER A 410 18.31 56.14 -0.38
CA SER A 410 19.52 56.92 -0.64
C SER A 410 20.30 56.34 -1.84
N ALA A 411 20.74 57.21 -2.74
CA ALA A 411 21.57 56.88 -3.88
C ALA A 411 22.91 56.29 -3.39
N GLY A 412 23.18 55.06 -3.80
CA GLY A 412 24.40 54.33 -3.39
C GLY A 412 24.22 53.43 -2.17
N GLN A 413 23.15 53.60 -1.38
CA GLN A 413 22.81 52.69 -0.29
C GLN A 413 21.51 51.94 -0.64
N PRO A 414 21.59 50.74 -1.23
CA PRO A 414 20.40 49.98 -1.58
C PRO A 414 19.61 49.61 -0.33
N LEU A 415 18.28 49.61 -0.46
CA LEU A 415 17.35 49.19 0.59
C LEU A 415 17.75 47.81 1.13
N ARG A 416 18.01 47.73 2.43
CA ARG A 416 18.32 46.47 3.09
C ARG A 416 17.03 45.70 3.35
N ILE A 417 16.97 44.48 2.83
CA ILE A 417 15.84 43.56 2.99
C ILE A 417 16.34 42.33 3.75
N THR A 418 15.68 41.95 4.85
CA THR A 418 15.99 40.72 5.58
C THR A 418 14.82 39.74 5.52
N SER A 419 15.14 38.46 5.27
CA SER A 419 14.16 37.37 5.21
C SER A 419 14.12 36.62 6.54
N HIS A 420 12.94 36.47 7.12
CA HIS A 420 12.70 35.73 8.35
C HIS A 420 11.84 34.50 8.05
N TRP A 421 12.42 33.32 8.22
CA TRP A 421 11.76 32.04 7.98
C TRP A 421 11.13 31.49 9.27
N ARG A 422 9.90 30.99 9.18
CA ARG A 422 9.09 30.48 10.30
C ARG A 422 8.49 29.10 10.02
N ILE A 423 9.25 28.23 9.35
CA ILE A 423 8.84 26.89 8.89
C ILE A 423 8.43 25.92 10.01
N PHE A 424 8.90 26.10 11.24
CA PHE A 424 8.59 25.23 12.39
C PHE A 424 7.57 25.85 13.36
N SER A 425 6.83 26.89 12.94
CA SER A 425 5.81 27.50 13.79
C SER A 425 4.41 27.07 13.34
N LEU A 426 3.59 26.62 14.30
CA LEU A 426 2.21 26.20 14.03
C LEU A 426 1.37 27.32 13.37
N PRO A 427 1.46 28.60 13.78
CA PRO A 427 0.78 29.70 13.08
C PRO A 427 1.14 29.78 11.59
N ALA A 428 2.45 29.74 11.26
CA ALA A 428 2.91 29.83 9.88
C ALA A 428 2.47 28.63 9.04
N LEU A 429 2.40 27.42 9.63
CA LEU A 429 1.92 26.23 8.93
C LEU A 429 0.42 26.34 8.60
N LEU A 430 -0.40 26.84 9.53
CA LEU A 430 -1.84 26.97 9.33
C LEU A 430 -2.22 28.09 8.36
N THR A 431 -1.49 29.21 8.35
CA THR A 431 -1.71 30.33 7.40
C THR A 431 -0.97 30.15 6.08
N TRP A 432 -0.09 29.14 6.01
CA TRP A 432 0.88 28.92 4.93
C TRP A 432 1.88 30.09 4.74
N GLN A 433 2.03 30.99 5.72
CA GLN A 433 2.95 32.12 5.65
C GLN A 433 4.30 31.79 6.29
N TRP A 434 5.18 31.12 5.54
CA TRP A 434 6.46 30.64 6.09
C TRP A 434 7.57 31.68 6.10
N ARG A 435 7.39 32.79 5.41
CA ARG A 435 8.45 33.78 5.19
C ARG A 435 7.93 35.21 5.28
N TYR A 436 8.62 36.00 6.10
CA TYR A 436 8.36 37.41 6.32
C TYR A 436 9.55 38.23 5.86
N LEU A 437 9.30 39.36 5.20
CA LEU A 437 10.35 40.23 4.68
C LEU A 437 10.29 41.59 5.38
N ALA A 438 11.39 41.94 6.05
CA ALA A 438 11.55 43.21 6.72
C ALA A 438 12.37 44.16 5.85
N PHE A 439 11.81 45.33 5.59
CA PHE A 439 12.42 46.43 4.85
C PHE A 439 12.98 47.43 5.85
N HIS A 440 14.29 47.65 5.82
CA HIS A 440 15.00 48.50 6.78
C HIS A 440 15.19 49.91 6.22
N GLY A 441 15.02 50.91 7.07
CA GLY A 441 15.27 52.32 6.72
C GLY A 441 16.76 52.70 6.79
N PRO A 442 17.11 53.92 6.33
CA PRO A 442 16.20 54.99 5.93
C PRO A 442 15.64 54.80 4.51
N ALA A 443 14.30 54.79 4.37
CA ALA A 443 13.63 54.67 3.08
C ALA A 443 12.18 55.18 3.13
N ARG A 444 11.63 55.62 1.99
CA ARG A 444 10.18 55.87 1.84
C ARG A 444 9.58 54.76 0.97
N LEU A 445 8.64 54.00 1.53
CA LEU A 445 7.99 52.90 0.87
C LEU A 445 6.63 53.36 0.33
N VAL A 446 6.40 53.17 -0.97
CA VAL A 446 5.11 53.44 -1.61
C VAL A 446 4.34 52.13 -1.63
N VAL A 447 3.30 52.06 -0.81
CA VAL A 447 2.51 50.85 -0.58
C VAL A 447 1.18 50.99 -1.29
N LYS A 448 0.72 49.91 -1.92
CA LYS A 448 -0.58 49.82 -2.56
C LYS A 448 -1.54 48.93 -1.77
N GLY A 449 -2.82 49.29 -1.81
CA GLY A 449 -3.92 48.51 -1.23
C GLY A 449 -5.20 48.66 -2.05
N GLY A 450 -6.08 47.67 -1.99
CA GLY A 450 -7.40 47.69 -2.58
C GLY A 450 -8.33 48.65 -1.83
N ARG A 451 -8.86 49.60 -2.58
CA ARG A 451 -9.80 50.64 -2.14
C ARG A 451 -9.33 51.44 -0.92
N GLY A 452 -8.02 51.50 -0.69
CA GLY A 452 -7.42 52.24 0.41
C GLY A 452 -6.34 51.50 1.18
N VAL A 453 -5.36 52.27 1.68
CA VAL A 453 -4.38 51.84 2.68
C VAL A 453 -4.55 52.67 3.95
N ARG A 454 -4.87 52.03 5.06
CA ARG A 454 -4.90 52.65 6.40
C ARG A 454 -3.61 52.35 7.13
N ILE A 455 -2.95 53.40 7.58
CA ILE A 455 -1.78 53.33 8.46
C ILE A 455 -2.22 53.82 9.83
N GLU A 456 -2.38 52.89 10.78
CA GLU A 456 -2.89 53.18 12.12
C GLU A 456 -1.84 52.82 13.18
N PRO A 457 -1.74 53.59 14.29
CA PRO A 457 -0.87 53.22 15.41
C PRO A 457 -1.37 51.95 16.10
N ALA A 458 -0.45 51.05 16.47
CA ALA A 458 -0.74 49.78 17.12
C ALA A 458 -0.97 49.89 18.64
N ALA A 459 -1.23 51.09 19.17
CA ALA A 459 -1.17 51.38 20.61
C ALA A 459 -2.10 50.53 21.50
N ARG A 460 -3.23 50.04 20.98
CA ARG A 460 -4.18 49.17 21.71
C ARG A 460 -4.17 47.71 21.25
N GLY A 461 -3.23 47.34 20.39
CA GLY A 461 -3.28 46.09 19.63
C GLY A 461 -4.41 46.09 18.60
N ARG A 462 -4.33 45.17 17.63
CA ARG A 462 -5.31 45.09 16.55
C ARG A 462 -5.50 43.65 16.09
N ILE A 463 -6.74 43.31 15.79
CA ILE A 463 -7.09 42.09 15.04
C ILE A 463 -7.46 42.51 13.63
N VAL A 464 -6.86 41.87 12.65
CA VAL A 464 -7.01 42.16 11.22
C VAL A 464 -7.42 40.87 10.51
N GLY A 465 -8.34 40.97 9.54
CA GLY A 465 -8.76 39.80 8.76
C GLY A 465 -7.61 39.23 7.92
N GLU A 466 -7.61 37.93 7.67
CA GLU A 466 -6.60 37.31 6.78
C GLU A 466 -6.69 37.95 5.38
N GLY A 467 -5.54 38.40 4.90
CA GLY A 467 -5.42 39.07 3.61
C GLY A 467 -5.53 40.59 3.65
N GLN A 468 -6.08 41.19 4.72
CA GLN A 468 -6.15 42.66 4.90
C GLN A 468 -4.86 43.25 5.47
N LEU A 469 -4.05 42.48 6.19
CA LEU A 469 -2.77 42.94 6.70
C LEU A 469 -1.76 43.06 5.54
N ILE A 470 -1.36 44.29 5.23
CA ILE A 470 -0.33 44.60 4.23
C ILE A 470 1.06 44.50 4.89
N GLY A 471 1.18 45.03 6.10
CA GLY A 471 2.41 45.00 6.87
C GLY A 471 2.29 45.68 8.24
N PHE A 472 3.38 45.67 8.97
CA PHE A 472 3.47 46.18 10.33
C PHE A 472 4.91 46.52 10.70
N SER A 473 5.11 47.35 11.72
CA SER A 473 6.47 47.66 12.22
C SER A 473 7.14 46.41 12.78
N ALA A 474 8.41 46.17 12.45
CA ALA A 474 9.12 44.94 12.80
C ALA A 474 9.26 44.69 14.32
N GLY A 475 9.20 45.77 15.12
CA GLY A 475 9.22 45.70 16.59
C GLY A 475 7.90 45.26 17.24
N LEU A 476 6.80 45.20 16.48
CA LEU A 476 5.51 44.73 17.00
C LEU A 476 5.50 43.20 17.16
N ALA A 477 4.80 42.74 18.19
CA ALA A 477 4.54 41.33 18.44
C ALA A 477 3.37 40.86 17.57
N TYR A 478 3.68 40.03 16.57
CA TYR A 478 2.70 39.42 15.67
C TYR A 478 2.32 38.02 16.14
N ALA A 479 1.02 37.77 16.25
CA ALA A 479 0.43 36.48 16.58
C ALA A 479 -0.78 36.23 15.68
N VAL A 480 -1.40 35.06 15.82
CA VAL A 480 -2.66 34.73 15.17
C VAL A 480 -3.73 34.51 16.21
N ILE A 481 -4.98 34.74 15.84
CA ILE A 481 -6.14 34.42 16.68
C ILE A 481 -7.17 33.65 15.87
N ARG A 482 -7.87 32.71 16.49
CA ARG A 482 -8.98 32.00 15.84
C ARG A 482 -10.09 32.98 15.45
N SER A 483 -10.78 32.70 14.34
CA SER A 483 -12.05 33.36 14.05
C SER A 483 -13.07 33.20 15.19
N GLU A 484 -13.92 34.22 15.35
CA GLU A 484 -14.81 34.36 16.50
C GLU A 484 -15.84 33.24 16.56
N THR A 485 -16.39 32.85 15.40
CA THR A 485 -17.51 31.91 15.33
C THR A 485 -17.22 30.72 14.42
N PHE A 486 -17.67 29.53 14.85
CA PHE A 486 -17.37 28.28 14.16
C PHE A 486 -18.11 28.14 12.83
N TRP A 487 -19.40 28.46 12.79
CA TRP A 487 -20.25 28.17 11.63
C TRP A 487 -19.85 28.93 10.36
N PRO A 488 -19.53 30.25 10.41
CA PRO A 488 -18.99 30.95 9.25
C PRO A 488 -17.70 30.32 8.73
N TYR A 489 -16.80 29.89 9.61
CA TYR A 489 -15.59 29.14 9.22
C TYR A 489 -15.93 27.76 8.61
N PHE A 490 -16.81 26.99 9.26
CA PHE A 490 -17.19 25.65 8.83
C PHE A 490 -17.82 25.64 7.43
N PHE A 491 -18.53 26.70 7.04
CA PHE A 491 -19.08 26.88 5.70
C PHE A 491 -18.15 27.62 4.73
N GLY A 492 -16.96 28.04 5.16
CA GLY A 492 -15.96 28.73 4.34
C GLY A 492 -16.31 30.18 4.01
N ARG A 493 -17.09 30.85 4.88
CA ARG A 493 -17.35 32.30 4.81
C ARG A 493 -16.29 33.12 5.53
N GLU A 494 -15.73 32.54 6.58
CA GLU A 494 -14.59 33.10 7.31
C GLU A 494 -13.40 32.15 7.26
N VAL A 495 -12.23 32.73 7.42
CA VAL A 495 -10.95 32.02 7.53
C VAL A 495 -10.76 31.43 8.93
N LEU A 496 -9.83 30.48 9.06
CA LEU A 496 -9.56 29.83 10.36
C LEU A 496 -8.93 30.80 11.36
N LEU A 497 -7.95 31.57 10.89
CA LEU A 497 -7.12 32.45 11.68
C LEU A 497 -7.24 33.89 11.16
N LYS A 498 -7.25 34.84 12.09
CA LYS A 498 -7.09 36.27 11.85
C LYS A 498 -5.72 36.70 12.37
N ASP A 499 -5.15 37.73 11.76
CA ASP A 499 -3.88 38.30 12.18
C ASP A 499 -4.08 39.13 13.45
N ARG A 500 -3.21 38.96 14.45
CA ARG A 500 -3.25 39.71 15.71
C ARG A 500 -1.92 40.41 15.94
N LEU A 501 -1.95 41.72 16.10
CA LEU A 501 -0.81 42.51 16.53
C LEU A 501 -1.06 42.97 17.96
N GLU A 502 -0.11 42.72 18.85
CA GLU A 502 -0.21 43.16 20.24
C GLU A 502 0.03 44.67 20.37
N ALA A 503 -0.39 45.22 21.51
CA ALA A 503 -0.17 46.63 21.80
C ALA A 503 1.33 46.95 21.86
N GLY A 504 1.73 48.04 21.22
CA GLY A 504 3.10 48.52 21.24
C GLY A 504 3.32 49.77 20.41
N ASP A 505 4.54 50.29 20.50
CA ASP A 505 4.97 51.48 19.76
C ASP A 505 5.32 51.07 18.32
N GLY A 506 4.39 51.33 17.40
CA GLY A 506 4.47 50.91 16.01
C GLY A 506 3.23 51.27 15.22
N VAL A 507 3.28 51.00 13.92
CA VAL A 507 2.19 51.20 12.97
C VAL A 507 1.80 49.89 12.30
N VAL A 508 0.52 49.77 11.97
CA VAL A 508 -0.07 48.67 11.20
C VAL A 508 -0.59 49.22 9.88
N LEU A 509 -0.29 48.54 8.79
CA LEU A 509 -0.77 48.85 7.45
C LEU A 509 -1.86 47.86 7.06
N ILE A 510 -3.07 48.38 6.87
CA ILE A 510 -4.28 47.60 6.62
C ILE A 510 -4.91 48.03 5.30
N GLU A 511 -5.33 47.06 4.50
CA GLU A 511 -6.13 47.27 3.29
C GLU A 511 -7.61 47.50 3.66
N GLU A 512 -8.24 48.57 3.15
CA GLU A 512 -9.62 48.90 3.50
C GLU A 512 -10.63 47.88 2.95
N ALA A 513 -10.42 47.44 1.71
CA ALA A 513 -11.13 46.32 1.16
C ALA A 513 -10.13 45.43 0.42
N PRO A 514 -9.95 44.16 0.84
CA PRO A 514 -9.03 43.28 0.16
C PRO A 514 -9.41 43.20 -1.32
N LEU A 515 -8.46 43.47 -2.21
CA LEU A 515 -8.64 43.41 -3.67
C LEU A 515 -9.42 42.12 -4.03
N ALA A 516 -10.55 42.29 -4.72
CA ALA A 516 -11.49 41.21 -5.01
C ALA A 516 -10.77 39.99 -5.60
N GLY A 517 -10.92 38.84 -4.93
CA GLY A 517 -10.29 37.58 -5.33
C GLY A 517 -9.06 37.15 -4.50
N ARG A 518 -8.61 37.91 -3.50
CA ARG A 518 -7.40 37.58 -2.72
C ARG A 518 -7.61 36.88 -1.38
N SER A 519 -8.84 36.59 -0.94
CA SER A 519 -9.08 35.92 0.35
C SER A 519 -9.52 34.45 0.19
N GLY A 520 -8.71 33.56 0.76
CA GLY A 520 -9.01 32.14 0.95
C GLY A 520 -8.34 31.19 -0.05
N ILE A 521 -7.97 30.00 0.42
CA ILE A 521 -7.51 28.87 -0.41
C ILE A 521 -8.59 28.60 -1.47
N ARG A 522 -8.33 29.01 -2.71
CA ARG A 522 -9.18 28.68 -3.85
C ARG A 522 -9.12 27.18 -4.10
N ARG A 523 -10.22 26.59 -4.55
CA ARG A 523 -10.24 25.16 -4.94
C ARG A 523 -9.54 25.00 -6.29
N GLY A 524 -8.66 24.00 -6.42
CA GLY A 524 -8.01 23.62 -7.69
C GLY A 524 -6.58 24.13 -7.87
N PHE A 525 -6.11 24.18 -9.12
CA PHE A 525 -4.75 24.58 -9.50
C PHE A 525 -4.35 25.99 -9.04
N GLU A 526 -5.31 26.92 -8.96
CA GLU A 526 -5.06 28.27 -8.44
C GLU A 526 -4.68 28.28 -6.95
N GLY A 527 -5.19 27.33 -6.16
CA GLY A 527 -4.79 27.17 -4.75
C GLY A 527 -3.36 26.60 -4.61
N MET A 528 -2.92 25.81 -5.58
CA MET A 528 -1.54 25.31 -5.65
C MET A 528 -0.57 26.44 -6.03
N ALA A 529 -0.97 27.32 -6.97
CA ALA A 529 -0.22 28.51 -7.32
C ALA A 529 -0.11 29.50 -6.14
N ASP A 530 -1.21 29.70 -5.39
CA ASP A 530 -1.22 30.53 -4.18
C ASP A 530 -0.31 29.94 -3.08
N ALA A 531 -0.31 28.62 -2.89
CA ALA A 531 0.60 27.94 -1.97
C ALA A 531 2.08 28.10 -2.38
N VAL A 532 2.38 28.07 -3.68
CA VAL A 532 3.74 28.32 -4.22
C VAL A 532 4.16 29.79 -4.06
N LEU A 533 3.22 30.74 -4.22
CA LEU A 533 3.50 32.16 -4.02
C LEU A 533 3.74 32.49 -2.54
N LYS A 534 2.98 31.88 -1.63
CA LYS A 534 3.19 32.01 -0.18
C LYS A 534 4.52 31.41 0.29
N LEU A 535 4.97 30.31 -0.33
CA LEU A 535 6.33 29.76 -0.21
C LEU A 535 7.40 30.81 -0.55
N GLY A 536 7.12 31.61 -1.58
CA GLY A 536 7.87 32.79 -1.98
C GLY A 536 7.57 34.06 -1.19
N GLY A 537 6.88 34.01 -0.04
CA GLY A 537 6.58 35.17 0.82
C GLY A 537 5.74 36.27 0.16
N ILE A 538 4.89 35.94 -0.84
CA ILE A 538 4.16 36.88 -1.70
C ILE A 538 2.66 36.80 -1.53
#